data_AF-A0A6I9XSH5-F1
#
_entry.id   AF-A0A6I9XSH5-F1
#
_cell.length_a   1.000
_cell.length_b   1.000
_cell.length_c   1.000
_cell.angle_alpha   90.00
_cell.angle_beta   90.00
_cell.angle_gamma   90.00
#
_symmetry.space_group_name_H-M   'P 1'
#
loop_
_entity.id
_entity.type
_entity.pdbx_description
1 polymer ?
#
loop_
_entity_poly.entity_id
_entity_poly.type
_entity_poly.pdbx_seq_one_letter_code
_entity_poly.pdbx_strand_id
1 'polypeptide(L)'
;VTIECEKSNYRAELEFKLKPFFGGSTSINQISGKIKSGEEVLANLDGHWDGEVYIHDLKNGSTDIFWNPTSEVRKQRLKRHIVLFEEQTEFESERLWQHVTSAIGKEDQHKATQEKFVLEEEQRNVARERKENGTEWNPLLFWHNATTNEWHYKYEDLSPWDPLNDIAQYEKDGVLQTMQRHLPNRMSTHKNMCIGNQVARHKSRHRKASDQPSNNSQNTTESSCSTPESVQELSDDEGLGSPCTQCGKETSHLKEIHTAVLSLQRAQQDIHKNLTALSKESLYRRGLPQNLVESRCWFLLCIFLTCQLFINYVFK
;
A
#
# COMPACT_ATOMS: atom_id res chain seq x y z
N VAL A 1 4.86 -8.27 -27.74
CA VAL A 1 4.46 -7.13 -26.89
C VAL A 1 4.43 -5.88 -27.75
N THR A 2 3.40 -5.04 -27.62
CA THR A 2 3.29 -3.78 -28.35
C THR A 2 2.97 -2.68 -27.36
N ILE A 3 3.63 -1.52 -27.48
CA ILE A 3 3.43 -0.35 -26.63
C ILE A 3 3.12 0.83 -27.54
N GLU A 4 1.99 1.49 -27.36
CA GLU A 4 1.51 2.57 -28.21
C GLU A 4 1.23 3.83 -27.39
N CYS A 5 1.55 5.00 -27.96
CA CYS A 5 1.28 6.29 -27.34
C CYS A 5 0.34 7.13 -28.22
N GLU A 6 -0.96 7.06 -27.95
CA GLU A 6 -2.03 7.77 -28.68
C GLU A 6 -1.75 9.28 -28.86
N LYS A 7 -1.15 9.93 -27.84
CA LYS A 7 -0.83 11.36 -27.84
C LYS A 7 0.23 11.76 -28.88
N SER A 8 1.06 10.81 -29.32
CA SER A 8 2.28 11.09 -30.10
C SER A 8 2.46 10.23 -31.36
N ASN A 9 1.62 9.20 -31.54
CA ASN A 9 1.71 8.22 -32.63
C ASN A 9 3.02 7.41 -32.68
N TYR A 10 3.78 7.38 -31.58
CA TYR A 10 4.88 6.45 -31.40
C TYR A 10 4.37 5.07 -31.01
N ARG A 11 4.97 4.03 -31.59
CA ARG A 11 4.69 2.61 -31.32
C ARG A 11 5.99 1.82 -31.21
N ALA A 12 6.13 1.05 -30.15
CA ALA A 12 7.19 0.06 -30.00
C ALA A 12 6.62 -1.36 -30.17
N GLU A 13 7.24 -2.16 -31.01
CA GLU A 13 6.97 -3.59 -31.19
C GLU A 13 8.14 -4.38 -30.64
N LEU A 14 7.89 -5.31 -29.72
CA LEU A 14 8.89 -6.14 -29.05
C LEU A 14 8.52 -7.63 -29.18
N GLU A 15 9.45 -8.42 -29.68
CA GLU A 15 9.42 -9.87 -29.78
C GLU A 15 10.38 -10.47 -28.76
N PHE A 16 9.85 -11.26 -27.82
CA PHE A 16 10.65 -12.08 -26.90
C PHE A 16 10.83 -13.45 -27.56
N LYS A 17 12.07 -13.78 -27.91
CA LYS A 17 12.38 -14.98 -28.69
C LYS A 17 12.40 -16.21 -27.80
N LEU A 18 11.74 -17.27 -28.27
CA LEU A 18 11.87 -18.59 -27.69
C LEU A 18 13.28 -19.15 -27.97
N LYS A 19 13.78 -19.99 -27.06
CA LYS A 19 15.05 -20.69 -27.26
C LYS A 19 14.97 -21.54 -28.55
N PRO A 20 15.84 -21.33 -29.55
CA PRO A 20 15.83 -22.11 -30.78
C PRO A 20 16.29 -23.56 -30.54
N PHE A 21 15.77 -24.49 -31.35
CA PHE A 21 16.16 -25.92 -31.30
C PHE A 21 17.67 -26.14 -31.53
N PHE A 22 18.28 -25.32 -32.38
CA PHE A 22 19.71 -25.33 -32.67
C PHE A 22 20.35 -24.02 -32.18
N GLY A 23 20.59 -23.93 -30.86
CA GLY A 23 21.25 -22.79 -30.24
C GLY A 23 21.80 -23.11 -28.85
N GLY A 24 22.93 -22.49 -28.52
CA GLY A 24 23.57 -22.62 -27.20
C GLY A 24 22.85 -21.83 -26.11
N SER A 25 23.47 -21.73 -24.94
CA SER A 25 23.00 -20.85 -23.85
C SER A 25 22.88 -19.38 -24.28
N THR A 26 23.68 -18.92 -25.23
CA THR A 26 23.65 -17.55 -25.79
C THR A 26 22.41 -17.20 -26.62
N SER A 27 21.45 -18.12 -26.75
CA SER A 27 20.18 -17.90 -27.48
C SER A 27 18.95 -17.89 -26.57
N ILE A 28 19.13 -17.94 -25.25
CA ILE A 28 18.04 -17.73 -24.28
C ILE A 28 17.81 -16.23 -24.06
N ASN A 29 16.62 -15.87 -23.58
CA ASN A 29 16.26 -14.51 -23.15
C ASN A 29 16.46 -13.41 -24.20
N GLN A 30 16.55 -13.78 -25.48
CA GLN A 30 16.72 -12.83 -26.56
C GLN A 30 15.45 -12.00 -26.77
N ILE A 31 15.65 -10.72 -27.05
CA ILE A 31 14.61 -9.77 -27.45
C ILE A 31 15.01 -9.14 -28.78
N SER A 32 14.03 -8.84 -29.62
CA SER A 32 14.19 -7.89 -30.74
C SER A 32 12.97 -7.01 -30.89
N GLY A 33 13.11 -5.85 -31.52
CA GLY A 33 12.01 -4.92 -31.64
C GLY A 33 12.27 -3.74 -32.56
N LYS A 34 11.24 -2.90 -32.69
CA LYS A 34 11.22 -1.72 -33.56
C LYS A 34 10.47 -0.59 -32.89
N ILE A 35 11.03 0.62 -32.96
CA ILE A 35 10.36 1.86 -32.56
C ILE A 35 9.93 2.58 -33.85
N LYS A 36 8.65 2.93 -33.94
CA LYS A 36 8.01 3.53 -35.11
C LYS A 36 7.33 4.86 -34.77
N SER A 37 7.20 5.73 -35.76
CA SER A 37 6.30 6.88 -35.75
C SER A 37 5.33 6.74 -36.92
N GLY A 38 4.10 6.31 -36.65
CA GLY A 38 3.21 5.81 -37.69
C GLY A 38 3.80 4.57 -38.39
N GLU A 39 3.97 4.62 -39.70
CA GLU A 39 4.55 3.52 -40.49
C GLU A 39 6.09 3.56 -40.57
N GLU A 40 6.72 4.70 -40.29
CA GLU A 40 8.18 4.87 -40.38
C GLU A 40 8.87 4.18 -39.19
N VAL A 41 9.84 3.32 -39.47
CA VAL A 41 10.73 2.72 -38.45
C VAL A 41 11.87 3.69 -38.18
N LEU A 42 12.02 4.10 -36.93
CA LEU A 42 13.04 5.06 -36.48
C LEU A 42 14.26 4.36 -35.86
N ALA A 43 14.02 3.28 -35.13
CA ALA A 43 15.09 2.50 -34.52
C ALA A 43 14.72 1.01 -34.43
N ASN A 44 15.73 0.14 -34.41
CA ASN A 44 15.59 -1.26 -34.02
C ASN A 44 16.15 -1.47 -32.60
N LEU A 45 15.66 -2.50 -31.94
CA LEU A 45 16.16 -2.99 -30.65
C LEU A 45 16.55 -4.46 -30.81
N ASP A 46 17.68 -4.89 -30.24
CA ASP A 46 17.98 -6.31 -30.05
C ASP A 46 19.00 -6.55 -28.94
N GLY A 47 19.02 -7.79 -28.44
CA GLY A 47 19.89 -8.21 -27.35
C GLY A 47 19.18 -9.18 -26.41
N HIS A 48 19.42 -9.04 -25.10
CA HIS A 48 18.93 -9.93 -24.05
C HIS A 48 18.22 -9.13 -22.95
N TRP A 49 16.99 -9.48 -22.59
CA TRP A 49 16.20 -8.68 -21.63
C TRP A 49 16.73 -8.75 -20.18
N ASP A 50 17.46 -9.82 -19.85
CA ASP A 50 18.19 -10.04 -18.60
C ASP A 50 19.63 -9.50 -18.61
N GLY A 51 20.08 -9.00 -19.77
CA GLY A 51 21.41 -8.46 -20.01
C GLY A 51 21.37 -7.19 -20.87
N GLU A 52 22.26 -7.09 -21.85
CA GLU A 52 22.34 -5.92 -22.72
C GLU A 52 21.29 -5.95 -23.83
N VAL A 53 20.55 -4.85 -23.98
CA VAL A 53 19.74 -4.54 -25.17
C VAL A 53 20.32 -3.29 -25.81
N TYR A 54 20.57 -3.36 -27.11
CA TYR A 54 21.09 -2.30 -27.94
C TYR A 54 19.95 -1.60 -28.68
N ILE A 55 20.10 -0.30 -28.94
CA ILE A 55 19.25 0.47 -29.85
C ILE A 55 20.06 0.91 -31.05
N HIS A 56 19.52 0.66 -32.24
CA HIS A 56 20.10 1.03 -33.52
C HIS A 56 19.24 2.13 -34.15
N ASP A 57 19.71 3.38 -34.10
CA ASP A 57 19.01 4.55 -34.68
C ASP A 57 19.25 4.58 -36.21
N LEU A 58 18.16 4.48 -36.98
CA LEU A 58 18.21 4.40 -38.45
C LEU A 58 18.46 5.75 -39.12
N LYS A 59 18.28 6.87 -38.40
CA LYS A 59 18.44 8.22 -38.92
C LYS A 59 19.89 8.68 -38.92
N ASN A 60 20.66 8.27 -37.91
CA ASN A 60 22.08 8.64 -37.75
C ASN A 60 23.04 7.44 -37.92
N GLY A 61 22.55 6.19 -37.89
CA GLY A 61 23.35 4.97 -37.97
C GLY A 61 24.09 4.61 -36.68
N SER A 62 23.78 5.24 -35.53
CA SER A 62 24.41 4.94 -34.25
C SER A 62 23.88 3.64 -33.65
N THR A 63 24.67 3.05 -32.76
CA THR A 63 24.32 1.87 -31.99
C THR A 63 24.75 2.12 -30.57
N ASP A 64 23.79 2.15 -29.66
CA ASP A 64 23.99 2.56 -28.27
C ASP A 64 23.36 1.52 -27.33
N ILE A 65 23.85 1.41 -26.09
CA ILE A 65 23.24 0.53 -25.09
C ILE A 65 21.94 1.18 -24.60
N PHE A 66 20.82 0.53 -24.86
CA PHE A 66 19.48 0.97 -24.44
C PHE A 66 19.16 0.52 -23.01
N TRP A 67 19.54 -0.72 -22.67
CA TRP A 67 19.29 -1.33 -21.36
C TRP A 67 20.44 -2.25 -20.99
N ASN A 68 20.87 -2.18 -19.73
CA ASN A 68 21.74 -3.18 -19.11
C ASN A 68 21.42 -3.21 -17.60
N PRO A 69 20.88 -4.30 -17.06
CA PRO A 69 20.49 -4.40 -15.65
C PRO A 69 21.70 -4.70 -14.77
N THR A 70 22.68 -3.79 -14.73
CA THR A 70 23.89 -3.94 -13.88
C THR A 70 23.55 -3.94 -12.39
N SER A 71 24.49 -4.36 -11.56
CA SER A 71 24.35 -4.32 -10.09
C SER A 71 24.00 -2.93 -9.56
N GLU A 72 24.54 -1.87 -10.18
CA GLU A 72 24.33 -0.47 -9.82
C GLU A 72 22.90 -0.04 -10.18
N VAL A 73 22.42 -0.37 -11.38
CA VAL A 73 21.04 -0.13 -11.81
C VAL A 73 20.05 -0.90 -10.91
N ARG A 74 20.38 -2.13 -10.51
CA ARG A 74 19.58 -2.91 -9.56
C ARG A 74 19.53 -2.27 -8.17
N LYS A 75 20.65 -1.73 -7.67
CA LYS A 75 20.74 -0.99 -6.39
C LYS A 75 19.95 0.34 -6.41
N GLN A 76 19.73 0.94 -7.58
CA GLN A 76 18.95 2.16 -7.76
C GLN A 76 17.43 1.94 -7.88
N ARG A 77 16.96 0.69 -7.85
CA ARG A 77 15.52 0.38 -7.89
C ARG A 77 14.80 0.99 -6.68
N LEU A 78 13.58 1.48 -6.89
CA LEU A 78 12.72 1.96 -5.80
C LEU A 78 12.53 0.84 -4.78
N LYS A 79 12.63 1.19 -3.49
CA LYS A 79 12.39 0.24 -2.39
C LYS A 79 10.94 -0.23 -2.45
N ARG A 80 10.73 -1.54 -2.61
CA ARG A 80 9.41 -2.15 -2.40
C ARG A 80 9.04 -2.02 -0.93
N HIS A 81 7.91 -1.37 -0.66
CA HIS A 81 7.26 -1.42 0.65
C HIS A 81 6.32 -2.63 0.69
N ILE A 82 6.22 -3.27 1.85
CA ILE A 82 5.35 -4.42 2.12
C ILE A 82 4.64 -4.20 3.46
N VAL A 83 3.41 -4.70 3.56
CA VAL A 83 2.66 -4.76 4.83
C VAL A 83 3.32 -5.82 5.72
N LEU A 84 3.53 -5.51 7.00
CA LEU A 84 4.14 -6.45 7.95
C LEU A 84 3.22 -7.68 8.12
N PHE A 85 3.81 -8.87 8.25
CA PHE A 85 3.05 -10.12 8.29
C PHE A 85 1.99 -10.16 9.40
N GLU A 86 2.27 -9.54 10.54
CA GLU A 86 1.36 -9.42 11.69
C GLU A 86 0.18 -8.48 11.41
N GLU A 87 0.35 -7.53 10.49
CA GLU A 87 -0.65 -6.53 10.07
C GLU A 87 -1.51 -7.03 8.89
N GLN A 88 -1.05 -8.05 8.15
CA GLN A 88 -1.77 -8.62 7.00
C GLN A 88 -3.07 -9.32 7.41
N THR A 89 -4.11 -9.10 6.62
CA THR A 89 -5.41 -9.77 6.69
C THR A 89 -5.37 -11.19 6.12
N GLU A 90 -6.36 -12.02 6.47
CA GLU A 90 -6.37 -13.47 6.20
C GLU A 90 -6.27 -13.84 4.71
N PHE A 91 -6.73 -12.98 3.81
CA PHE A 91 -6.72 -13.21 2.36
C PHE A 91 -5.57 -12.52 1.61
N GLU A 92 -4.66 -11.84 2.30
CA GLU A 92 -3.44 -11.33 1.69
C GLU A 92 -2.46 -12.45 1.37
N SER A 93 -1.83 -12.39 0.20
CA SER A 93 -1.19 -13.56 -0.41
C SER A 93 -0.09 -14.21 0.43
N GLU A 94 0.73 -13.44 1.15
CA GLU A 94 1.80 -13.99 1.98
C GLU A 94 1.25 -14.74 3.20
N ARG A 95 0.28 -14.13 3.91
CA ARG A 95 -0.44 -14.78 5.01
C ARG A 95 -1.27 -15.98 4.57
N LEU A 96 -2.01 -15.86 3.46
CA LEU A 96 -2.89 -16.92 2.94
C LEU A 96 -2.09 -18.16 2.50
N TRP A 97 -0.92 -17.97 1.87
CA TRP A 97 -0.09 -19.06 1.36
C TRP A 97 1.03 -19.51 2.32
N GLN A 98 1.10 -18.96 3.54
CA GLN A 98 2.22 -19.13 4.48
C GLN A 98 2.62 -20.61 4.75
N HIS A 99 1.66 -21.53 4.81
CA HIS A 99 1.95 -22.94 5.10
C HIS A 99 2.51 -23.68 3.88
N VAL A 100 2.02 -23.35 2.69
CA VAL A 100 2.52 -23.87 1.41
C VAL A 100 3.94 -23.35 1.17
N THR A 101 4.18 -22.04 1.32
CA THR A 101 5.51 -21.44 1.13
C THR A 101 6.51 -21.93 2.18
N SER A 102 6.10 -22.10 3.45
CA SER A 102 6.95 -22.67 4.50
C SER A 102 7.31 -24.14 4.24
N ALA A 103 6.43 -24.93 3.62
CA ALA A 103 6.71 -26.31 3.24
C ALA A 103 7.66 -26.38 2.02
N ILE A 104 7.42 -25.55 0.99
CA ILE A 104 8.32 -25.42 -0.17
C ILE A 104 9.74 -25.01 0.26
N GLY A 105 9.86 -24.01 1.15
CA GLY A 105 11.15 -23.57 1.69
C GLY A 105 11.85 -24.58 2.61
N LYS A 106 11.19 -25.69 2.96
CA LYS A 106 11.75 -26.85 3.67
C LYS A 106 11.91 -28.07 2.75
N GLU A 107 11.72 -27.89 1.45
CA GLU A 107 11.75 -28.93 0.41
C GLU A 107 10.72 -30.07 0.59
N ASP A 108 9.73 -29.89 1.48
CA ASP A 108 8.68 -30.88 1.78
C ASP A 108 7.52 -30.77 0.79
N GLN A 109 7.68 -31.42 -0.37
CA GLN A 109 6.70 -31.45 -1.45
C GLN A 109 5.38 -32.12 -1.06
N HIS A 110 5.42 -33.13 -0.18
CA HIS A 110 4.21 -33.80 0.29
C HIS A 110 3.37 -32.87 1.16
N LYS A 111 3.99 -32.18 2.12
CA LYS A 111 3.31 -31.17 2.93
C LYS A 111 2.85 -29.98 2.09
N ALA A 112 3.67 -29.46 1.19
CA ALA A 112 3.28 -28.35 0.31
C ALA A 112 2.01 -28.68 -0.50
N THR A 113 1.91 -29.92 -1.01
CA THR A 113 0.71 -30.41 -1.70
C THR A 113 -0.50 -30.53 -0.78
N GLN A 114 -0.31 -31.00 0.46
CA GLN A 114 -1.37 -31.12 1.45
C GLN A 114 -1.93 -29.75 1.87
N GLU A 115 -1.06 -28.80 2.24
CA GLU A 115 -1.46 -27.44 2.64
C GLU A 115 -2.17 -26.72 1.48
N LYS A 116 -1.68 -26.89 0.24
CA LYS A 116 -2.33 -26.38 -0.97
C LYS A 116 -3.72 -26.97 -1.17
N PHE A 117 -3.87 -28.28 -0.96
CA PHE A 117 -5.17 -28.95 -1.08
C PHE A 117 -6.19 -28.42 -0.06
N VAL A 118 -5.77 -28.18 1.19
CA VAL A 118 -6.65 -27.62 2.23
C VAL A 118 -7.20 -26.25 1.82
N LEU A 119 -6.32 -25.34 1.40
CA LEU A 119 -6.66 -24.00 0.92
C LEU A 119 -7.62 -24.06 -0.29
N GLU A 120 -7.31 -24.90 -1.29
CA GLU A 120 -8.15 -25.03 -2.49
C GLU A 120 -9.50 -25.69 -2.21
N GLU A 121 -9.59 -26.64 -1.28
CA GLU A 121 -10.86 -27.27 -0.90
C GLU A 121 -11.76 -26.30 -0.13
N GLU A 122 -11.20 -25.47 0.75
CA GLU A 122 -11.94 -24.39 1.40
C GLU A 122 -12.53 -23.42 0.37
N GLN A 123 -11.73 -22.95 -0.59
CA GLN A 123 -12.24 -22.08 -1.68
C GLN A 123 -13.30 -22.78 -2.54
N ARG A 124 -13.16 -24.09 -2.82
CA ARG A 124 -14.21 -24.88 -3.50
C ARG A 124 -15.50 -24.97 -2.68
N ASN A 125 -15.41 -25.09 -1.36
CA ASN A 125 -16.56 -25.13 -0.46
C ASN A 125 -17.30 -23.79 -0.42
N VAL A 126 -16.59 -22.67 -0.23
CA VAL A 126 -17.22 -21.34 -0.22
C VAL A 126 -17.82 -20.99 -1.59
N ALA A 127 -17.21 -21.41 -2.70
CA ALA A 127 -17.80 -21.25 -4.03
C ALA A 127 -19.09 -22.07 -4.21
N ARG A 128 -19.17 -23.26 -3.60
CA ARG A 128 -20.39 -24.10 -3.61
C ARG A 128 -21.51 -23.44 -2.80
N GLU A 129 -21.21 -22.96 -1.59
CA GLU A 129 -22.15 -22.25 -0.72
C GLU A 129 -22.72 -21.00 -1.40
N ARG A 130 -21.87 -20.17 -2.02
CA ARG A 130 -22.31 -19.00 -2.81
C ARG A 130 -23.32 -19.39 -3.89
N LYS A 131 -23.06 -20.49 -4.61
CA LYS A 131 -23.94 -21.00 -5.67
C LYS A 131 -25.27 -21.52 -5.12
N GLU A 132 -25.23 -22.25 -4.00
CA GLU A 132 -26.44 -22.77 -3.32
C GLU A 132 -27.31 -21.64 -2.77
N ASN A 133 -26.69 -20.58 -2.23
CA ASN A 133 -27.34 -19.37 -1.72
C ASN A 133 -27.66 -18.33 -2.81
N GLY A 134 -27.43 -18.62 -4.09
CA GLY A 134 -27.67 -17.69 -5.21
C GLY A 134 -26.90 -16.35 -5.13
N THR A 135 -25.78 -16.32 -4.40
CA THR A 135 -24.98 -15.13 -4.12
C THR A 135 -23.81 -15.03 -5.10
N GLU A 136 -23.65 -13.87 -5.75
CA GLU A 136 -22.56 -13.62 -6.69
C GLU A 136 -21.26 -13.20 -5.99
N TRP A 137 -20.12 -13.69 -6.50
CA TRP A 137 -18.80 -13.22 -6.05
C TRP A 137 -18.48 -11.85 -6.65
N ASN A 138 -18.30 -10.86 -5.78
CA ASN A 138 -17.99 -9.49 -6.16
C ASN A 138 -16.58 -9.12 -5.70
N PRO A 139 -15.63 -8.83 -6.61
CA PRO A 139 -14.28 -8.41 -6.24
C PRO A 139 -14.30 -7.13 -5.39
N LEU A 140 -13.42 -7.06 -4.38
CA LEU A 140 -13.43 -5.97 -3.40
C LEU A 140 -13.00 -4.62 -4.00
N LEU A 141 -11.85 -4.59 -4.68
CA LEU A 141 -11.17 -3.35 -5.11
C LEU A 141 -11.38 -2.98 -6.59
N PHE A 142 -11.88 -3.91 -7.41
CA PHE A 142 -11.99 -3.75 -8.86
C PHE A 142 -13.40 -4.02 -9.37
N TRP A 143 -13.76 -3.41 -10.50
CA TRP A 143 -14.98 -3.70 -11.25
C TRP A 143 -14.64 -4.05 -12.70
N HIS A 144 -15.45 -4.91 -13.32
CA HIS A 144 -15.25 -5.35 -14.71
C HIS A 144 -16.11 -4.53 -15.66
N ASN A 145 -15.49 -3.98 -16.69
CA ASN A 145 -16.17 -3.34 -17.79
C ASN A 145 -16.47 -4.37 -18.88
N ALA A 146 -17.69 -4.89 -18.91
CA ALA A 146 -18.10 -5.91 -19.87
C ALA A 146 -18.03 -5.45 -21.36
N THR A 147 -17.96 -4.14 -21.62
CA THR A 147 -17.89 -3.59 -23.00
C THR A 147 -16.46 -3.54 -23.52
N THR A 148 -15.49 -3.10 -22.70
CA THR A 148 -14.06 -3.06 -23.08
C THR A 148 -13.32 -4.34 -22.70
N ASN A 149 -13.92 -5.18 -21.86
CA ASN A 149 -13.33 -6.34 -21.21
C ASN A 149 -12.13 -5.99 -20.29
N GLU A 150 -12.16 -4.81 -19.68
CA GLU A 150 -11.11 -4.30 -18.80
C GLU A 150 -11.51 -4.36 -17.32
N TRP A 151 -10.52 -4.44 -16.44
CA TRP A 151 -10.71 -4.31 -15.00
C TRP A 151 -10.27 -2.91 -14.56
N HIS A 152 -11.20 -2.17 -13.96
CA HIS A 152 -10.95 -0.84 -13.44
C HIS A 152 -10.89 -0.88 -11.92
N TYR A 153 -9.99 -0.08 -11.35
CA TYR A 153 -9.88 0.09 -9.92
C TYR A 153 -11.01 1.00 -9.41
N LYS A 154 -11.73 0.59 -8.37
CA LYS A 154 -12.93 1.31 -7.89
C LYS A 154 -12.63 2.70 -7.32
N TYR A 155 -11.38 2.94 -6.93
CA TYR A 155 -10.93 4.17 -6.27
C TYR A 155 -9.85 4.88 -7.09
N GLU A 156 -9.93 4.77 -8.42
CA GLU A 156 -8.99 5.43 -9.33
C GLU A 156 -9.04 6.96 -9.17
N ASP A 157 -7.91 7.54 -8.76
CA ASP A 157 -7.69 8.98 -8.79
C ASP A 157 -6.68 9.28 -9.90
N LEU A 158 -7.20 9.87 -10.99
CA LEU A 158 -6.41 10.30 -12.15
C LEU A 158 -6.02 11.78 -12.06
N SER A 159 -6.26 12.43 -10.92
CA SER A 159 -5.86 13.82 -10.68
C SER A 159 -4.33 13.92 -10.71
N PRO A 160 -3.76 14.94 -11.38
CA PRO A 160 -2.33 15.19 -11.29
C PRO A 160 -1.98 15.62 -9.86
N TRP A 161 -0.84 15.12 -9.37
CA TRP A 161 -0.28 15.53 -8.08
C TRP A 161 -0.14 17.06 -7.99
N ASP A 162 -0.68 17.66 -6.93
CA ASP A 162 -0.57 19.09 -6.64
C ASP A 162 0.56 19.33 -5.60
N PRO A 163 1.74 19.86 -5.99
CA PRO A 163 2.84 20.08 -5.06
C PRO A 163 2.57 21.10 -3.94
N LEU A 164 1.51 21.90 -4.06
CA LEU A 164 1.12 22.90 -3.06
C LEU A 164 0.22 22.28 -1.98
N ASN A 165 -0.67 21.38 -2.37
CA ASN A 165 -1.69 20.81 -1.48
C ASN A 165 -1.40 19.38 -1.06
N ASP A 166 -0.84 18.54 -1.92
CA ASP A 166 -0.60 17.14 -1.60
C ASP A 166 0.72 16.95 -0.81
N ILE A 167 0.71 16.03 0.16
CA ILE A 167 1.81 15.79 1.11
C ILE A 167 2.40 14.40 0.90
N ALA A 168 1.56 13.37 0.89
CA ALA A 168 1.93 11.99 0.64
C ALA A 168 0.74 11.24 0.02
N GLN A 169 1.03 10.19 -0.76
CA GLN A 169 0.04 9.13 -1.00
C GLN A 169 0.35 7.95 -0.08
N TYR A 170 -0.69 7.32 0.44
CA TYR A 170 -0.60 6.10 1.24
C TYR A 170 -1.72 5.14 0.84
N GLU A 171 -1.50 3.87 1.13
CA GLU A 171 -2.50 2.82 0.95
C GLU A 171 -3.17 2.53 2.31
N LYS A 172 -4.47 2.25 2.27
CA LYS A 172 -5.23 1.75 3.42
C LYS A 172 -6.38 0.85 2.95
N ASP A 173 -6.44 -0.38 3.45
CA ASP A 173 -7.49 -1.36 3.16
C ASP A 173 -7.66 -1.62 1.63
N GLY A 174 -6.56 -1.55 0.87
CA GLY A 174 -6.51 -1.62 -0.59
C GLY A 174 -6.90 -0.32 -1.31
N VAL A 175 -7.15 0.77 -0.58
CA VAL A 175 -7.55 2.08 -1.09
C VAL A 175 -6.37 3.06 -1.07
N LEU A 176 -5.97 3.57 -2.23
CA LEU A 176 -4.99 4.65 -2.33
C LEU A 176 -5.62 5.99 -1.89
N GLN A 177 -4.94 6.72 -1.01
CA GLN A 177 -5.43 7.97 -0.43
C GLN A 177 -4.33 9.04 -0.48
N THR A 178 -4.68 10.25 -0.93
CA THR A 178 -3.79 11.40 -0.95
C THR A 178 -3.99 12.25 0.32
N MET A 179 -2.95 12.36 1.14
CA MET A 179 -2.92 13.24 2.31
C MET A 179 -2.70 14.68 1.87
N GLN A 180 -3.67 15.56 2.12
CA GLN A 180 -3.62 16.97 1.72
C GLN A 180 -3.35 17.93 2.89
N ARG A 181 -2.78 19.09 2.56
CA ARG A 181 -2.59 20.24 3.46
C ARG A 181 -3.92 20.93 3.71
N HIS A 182 -4.71 20.37 4.62
CA HIS A 182 -5.83 21.10 5.22
C HIS A 182 -5.30 22.29 6.03
N LEU A 183 -5.19 23.45 5.38
CA LEU A 183 -5.12 24.71 6.09
C LEU A 183 -6.40 24.83 6.94
N PRO A 184 -6.32 25.01 8.28
CA PRO A 184 -7.51 25.11 9.12
C PRO A 184 -8.25 26.41 8.81
N ASN A 185 -9.21 26.33 7.88
CA ASN A 185 -10.01 27.46 7.47
C ASN A 185 -10.91 27.86 8.64
N ARG A 186 -10.70 29.05 9.20
CA ARG A 186 -11.49 29.58 10.33
C ARG A 186 -12.95 29.74 9.91
N MET A 187 -13.79 28.82 10.40
CA MET A 187 -15.25 28.88 10.39
C MET A 187 -15.94 29.08 9.03
N SER A 188 -16.66 28.05 8.58
CA SER A 188 -17.91 28.27 7.84
C SER A 188 -18.97 27.32 8.37
N THR A 189 -19.87 27.87 9.20
CA THR A 189 -20.97 27.15 9.84
C THR A 189 -22.04 26.79 8.80
N HIS A 190 -22.51 25.53 8.83
CA HIS A 190 -23.70 24.98 8.17
C HIS A 190 -24.11 25.49 6.77
N LYS A 191 -24.25 24.54 5.83
CA LYS A 191 -25.46 24.47 4.98
C LYS A 191 -25.77 23.04 4.56
N ASN A 192 -27.04 22.67 4.71
CA ASN A 192 -27.57 21.36 4.36
C ASN A 192 -27.79 21.22 2.84
N MET A 193 -28.06 19.98 2.40
CA MET A 193 -28.39 19.63 1.01
C MET A 193 -29.52 20.48 0.41
N CYS A 194 -29.41 20.78 -0.89
CA CYS A 194 -30.54 20.87 -1.82
C CYS A 194 -30.14 20.36 -3.21
N ILE A 195 -31.06 19.62 -3.85
CA ILE A 195 -31.01 19.17 -5.25
C ILE A 195 -31.56 20.30 -6.14
N GLY A 196 -30.99 20.55 -7.34
CA GLY A 196 -31.59 21.56 -8.24
C GLY A 196 -30.77 21.96 -9.49
N ASN A 197 -30.87 21.14 -10.53
CA ASN A 197 -30.67 21.38 -11.98
C ASN A 197 -30.36 22.80 -12.56
N GLN A 198 -29.55 22.75 -13.63
CA GLN A 198 -29.51 23.57 -14.87
C GLN A 198 -28.51 24.75 -15.05
N VAL A 199 -27.50 24.46 -15.90
CA VAL A 199 -27.06 25.19 -17.11
C VAL A 199 -26.84 26.73 -17.07
N ALA A 200 -25.57 27.12 -17.23
CA ALA A 200 -25.19 28.25 -18.10
C ALA A 200 -23.77 28.06 -18.67
N ARG A 201 -23.58 28.35 -19.97
CA ARG A 201 -22.27 28.37 -20.65
C ARG A 201 -21.50 29.65 -20.35
N HIS A 202 -20.16 29.59 -20.28
CA HIS A 202 -19.32 30.67 -20.83
C HIS A 202 -17.98 30.13 -21.37
N LYS A 203 -17.42 30.78 -22.40
CA LYS A 203 -16.20 30.37 -23.12
C LYS A 203 -15.06 31.41 -23.01
N SER A 204 -13.85 30.98 -22.68
CA SER A 204 -12.55 31.49 -23.18
C SER A 204 -11.43 30.52 -22.75
N ARG A 205 -10.64 29.84 -23.60
CA ARG A 205 -9.64 30.22 -24.63
C ARG A 205 -8.23 30.62 -24.11
N HIS A 206 -7.33 29.62 -24.08
CA HIS A 206 -5.84 29.65 -24.27
C HIS A 206 -4.98 30.43 -23.23
N ARG A 207 -3.71 30.09 -22.90
CA ARG A 207 -2.60 29.30 -23.52
C ARG A 207 -1.83 28.51 -22.40
N LYS A 208 -1.33 27.29 -22.62
CA LYS A 208 0.08 26.89 -22.91
C LYS A 208 1.12 27.37 -21.86
N ALA A 209 2.00 26.56 -21.24
CA ALA A 209 2.33 25.12 -21.36
C ALA A 209 1.92 24.33 -20.07
N SER A 210 2.55 23.26 -19.53
CA SER A 210 3.78 22.48 -19.83
C SER A 210 3.70 21.03 -19.29
N ASP A 211 4.73 20.22 -19.57
CA ASP A 211 5.20 18.96 -18.94
C ASP A 211 4.22 17.80 -18.61
N GLN A 212 4.57 16.60 -19.11
CA GLN A 212 3.79 15.35 -18.96
C GLN A 212 4.26 14.51 -17.75
N PRO A 213 3.32 13.81 -17.09
CA PRO A 213 3.57 12.49 -16.53
C PRO A 213 2.65 11.40 -17.15
N SER A 214 2.83 10.18 -16.61
CA SER A 214 2.01 8.96 -16.65
C SER A 214 1.76 8.20 -17.96
N ASN A 215 2.38 7.01 -18.01
CA ASN A 215 1.75 5.68 -18.06
C ASN A 215 0.31 5.57 -18.62
N ASN A 216 0.13 4.68 -19.59
CA ASN A 216 -0.93 3.68 -19.50
C ASN A 216 -0.43 2.33 -20.05
N SER A 217 -1.03 1.23 -19.59
CA SER A 217 -0.61 -0.16 -19.82
C SER A 217 -1.67 -0.94 -20.61
N GLN A 218 -1.24 -1.86 -21.48
CA GLN A 218 -2.13 -2.86 -22.06
C GLN A 218 -1.62 -4.29 -21.82
N ASN A 219 -2.51 -5.04 -21.18
CA ASN A 219 -2.62 -6.49 -20.96
C ASN A 219 -1.71 -7.45 -21.77
N THR A 220 -1.01 -8.32 -21.03
CA THR A 220 -0.91 -9.75 -21.38
C THR A 220 -1.21 -10.58 -20.13
N THR A 221 -2.26 -11.39 -20.17
CA THR A 221 -2.66 -12.27 -19.08
C THR A 221 -1.86 -13.57 -19.08
N GLU A 222 -0.85 -13.69 -18.22
CA GLU A 222 -0.31 -14.99 -17.80
C GLU A 222 -0.14 -15.05 -16.28
N SER A 223 -0.74 -16.07 -15.69
CA SER A 223 -0.65 -16.37 -14.26
C SER A 223 0.69 -17.06 -13.96
N SER A 224 1.59 -16.37 -13.27
CA SER A 224 2.84 -16.96 -12.78
C SER A 224 2.97 -16.78 -11.27
N CYS A 225 2.96 -17.90 -10.54
CA CYS A 225 3.29 -17.94 -9.12
C CYS A 225 4.76 -17.59 -8.90
N SER A 226 5.04 -16.63 -8.01
CA SER A 226 6.42 -16.26 -7.66
C SER A 226 6.98 -17.17 -6.57
N THR A 227 7.96 -17.99 -6.93
CA THR A 227 8.85 -18.69 -5.99
C THR A 227 9.81 -17.69 -5.33
N PRO A 228 10.11 -17.79 -4.02
CA PRO A 228 11.13 -16.94 -3.40
C PRO A 228 12.55 -17.43 -3.71
N GLU A 229 13.39 -16.58 -4.30
CA GLU A 229 14.84 -16.82 -4.41
C GLU A 229 15.57 -16.46 -3.09
N SER A 230 16.67 -17.18 -2.83
CA SER A 230 17.47 -17.07 -1.61
C SER A 230 18.34 -15.82 -1.57
N VAL A 231 18.35 -15.14 -0.42
CA VAL A 231 19.29 -14.04 -0.15
C VAL A 231 20.59 -14.62 0.40
N GLN A 232 21.70 -14.45 -0.32
CA GLN A 232 23.05 -14.60 0.21
C GLN A 232 23.64 -13.21 0.47
N GLU A 233 23.84 -12.88 1.74
CA GLU A 233 24.57 -11.68 2.15
C GLU A 233 26.08 -11.91 1.97
N LEU A 234 26.75 -10.94 1.36
CA LEU A 234 28.19 -10.74 1.54
C LEU A 234 28.41 -9.29 1.96
N SER A 235 29.00 -9.14 3.14
CA SER A 235 29.46 -7.88 3.70
C SER A 235 30.79 -7.49 3.06
N ASP A 236 30.98 -6.20 2.78
CA ASP A 236 32.30 -5.58 2.73
C ASP A 236 32.19 -4.13 3.24
N ASP A 237 33.23 -3.72 3.98
CA ASP A 237 33.36 -2.47 4.75
C ASP A 237 34.38 -1.52 4.07
N GLU A 238 34.64 -0.37 4.69
CA GLU A 238 35.71 0.62 4.43
C GLU A 238 35.43 1.77 3.43
N GLY A 239 35.97 2.96 3.76
CA GLY A 239 36.19 4.04 2.78
C GLY A 239 35.70 5.45 3.14
N LEU A 240 36.22 6.07 4.21
CA LEU A 240 35.84 7.41 4.69
C LEU A 240 36.14 8.56 3.68
N GLY A 241 35.16 9.44 3.43
CA GLY A 241 35.29 10.64 2.58
C GLY A 241 35.05 11.97 3.34
N SER A 242 35.68 13.06 2.88
CA SER A 242 35.84 14.34 3.61
C SER A 242 34.56 15.18 3.85
N PRO A 243 34.52 16.06 4.87
CA PRO A 243 33.29 16.70 5.33
C PRO A 243 32.81 17.87 4.44
N CYS A 244 31.62 17.72 3.86
CA CYS A 244 30.90 18.78 3.16
C CYS A 244 30.24 19.77 4.16
N THR A 245 30.39 21.08 3.95
CA THR A 245 29.80 22.12 4.83
C THR A 245 28.26 22.15 4.84
N GLN A 246 27.60 21.39 3.96
CA GLN A 246 26.14 21.19 3.96
C GLN A 246 25.68 20.23 5.09
N CYS A 247 26.49 19.24 5.48
CA CYS A 247 26.09 18.17 6.41
C CYS A 247 25.90 18.63 7.87
N GLY A 248 26.45 19.80 8.23
CA GLY A 248 26.28 20.40 9.56
C GLY A 248 24.83 20.76 9.90
N LYS A 249 24.00 21.05 8.89
CA LYS A 249 22.57 21.39 9.08
C LYS A 249 21.68 20.15 9.17
N GLU A 250 21.96 19.13 8.37
CA GLU A 250 21.26 17.85 8.45
C GLU A 250 21.54 17.15 9.79
N THR A 251 22.80 17.20 10.26
CA THR A 251 23.17 16.64 11.57
C THR A 251 22.63 17.43 12.75
N SER A 252 22.35 18.74 12.64
CA SER A 252 21.63 19.48 13.69
C SER A 252 20.14 19.12 13.69
N HIS A 253 19.50 19.09 12.52
CA HIS A 253 18.10 18.72 12.37
C HIS A 253 17.81 17.28 12.83
N LEU A 254 18.70 16.32 12.54
CA LEU A 254 18.63 14.96 13.08
C LEU A 254 18.76 14.92 14.61
N LYS A 255 19.63 15.75 15.21
CA LYS A 255 19.76 15.85 16.67
C LYS A 255 18.52 16.47 17.32
N GLU A 256 17.90 17.45 16.67
CA GLU A 256 16.64 18.06 17.11
C GLU A 256 15.49 17.04 17.06
N ILE A 257 15.32 16.32 15.96
CA ILE A 257 14.35 15.22 15.82
C ILE A 257 14.59 14.14 16.88
N HIS A 258 15.83 13.66 17.04
CA HIS A 258 16.17 12.65 18.04
C HIS A 258 15.87 13.12 19.48
N THR A 259 16.12 14.41 19.78
CA THR A 259 15.79 15.01 21.08
C THR A 259 14.27 15.10 21.30
N ALA A 260 13.50 15.41 20.25
CA ALA A 260 12.04 15.42 20.29
C ALA A 260 11.45 14.01 20.48
N VAL A 261 11.98 13.00 19.80
CA VAL A 261 11.57 11.59 19.99
C VAL A 261 11.84 11.13 21.42
N LEU A 262 13.02 11.45 21.98
CA LEU A 262 13.34 11.14 23.38
C LEU A 262 12.43 11.87 24.38
N SER A 263 12.01 13.11 24.09
CA SER A 263 11.08 13.83 24.98
C SER A 263 9.67 13.21 24.95
N LEU A 264 9.20 12.77 23.77
CA LEU A 264 7.93 12.04 23.62
C LEU A 264 7.96 10.68 24.32
N GLN A 265 9.05 9.92 24.20
CA GLN A 265 9.19 8.63 24.91
C GLN A 265 9.16 8.81 26.44
N ARG A 266 9.81 9.86 26.99
CA ARG A 266 9.71 10.17 28.43
C ARG A 266 8.28 10.53 28.83
N ALA A 267 7.60 11.38 28.05
CA ALA A 267 6.21 11.74 28.31
C ALA A 267 5.28 10.51 28.29
N GLN A 268 5.45 9.59 27.33
CA GLN A 268 4.71 8.33 27.27
C GLN A 268 4.99 7.43 28.49
N GLN A 269 6.25 7.31 28.92
CA GLN A 269 6.61 6.56 30.13
C GLN A 269 5.99 7.16 31.40
N ASP A 270 5.98 8.50 31.53
CA ASP A 270 5.39 9.16 32.69
C ASP A 270 3.86 9.09 32.68
N ILE A 271 3.21 9.16 31.51
CA ILE A 271 1.78 8.85 31.37
C ILE A 271 1.51 7.40 31.81
N HIS A 272 2.33 6.44 31.38
CA HIS A 272 2.15 5.03 31.77
C HIS A 272 2.37 4.80 33.29
N LYS A 273 3.35 5.47 33.91
CA LYS A 273 3.55 5.47 35.37
C LYS A 273 2.35 6.09 36.11
N ASN A 274 1.83 7.20 35.62
CA ASN A 274 0.66 7.85 36.23
C ASN A 274 -0.60 6.99 36.10
N LEU A 275 -0.83 6.36 34.93
CA LEU A 275 -1.94 5.42 34.73
C LEU A 275 -1.81 4.17 35.63
N THR A 276 -0.60 3.64 35.82
CA THR A 276 -0.37 2.49 36.71
C THR A 276 -0.39 2.85 38.19
N ALA A 277 -0.10 4.10 38.57
CA ALA A 277 -0.33 4.62 39.91
C ALA A 277 -1.84 4.78 40.17
N LEU A 278 -2.58 5.42 39.26
CA LEU A 278 -4.03 5.59 39.34
C LEU A 278 -4.79 4.25 39.33
N SER A 279 -4.33 3.26 38.56
CA SER A 279 -4.95 1.93 38.57
C SER A 279 -4.73 1.21 39.91
N LYS A 280 -3.53 1.29 40.49
CA LYS A 280 -3.25 0.79 41.86
C LYS A 280 -4.06 1.52 42.92
N GLU A 281 -4.22 2.83 42.82
CA GLU A 281 -5.03 3.62 43.75
C GLU A 281 -6.53 3.29 43.64
N SER A 282 -7.04 3.06 42.42
CA SER A 282 -8.42 2.61 42.22
C SER A 282 -8.67 1.18 42.72
N LEU A 283 -7.67 0.28 42.63
CA LEU A 283 -7.71 -1.05 43.23
C LEU A 283 -7.70 -0.98 44.78
N TYR A 284 -6.87 -0.13 45.37
CA TYR A 284 -6.87 0.11 46.83
C TYR A 284 -8.22 0.68 47.30
N ARG A 285 -8.83 1.59 46.54
CA ARG A 285 -10.16 2.16 46.83
C ARG A 285 -11.29 1.14 46.67
N ARG A 286 -11.05 0.03 45.97
CA ARG A 286 -11.98 -1.11 45.81
C ARG A 286 -11.75 -2.24 46.83
N GLY A 287 -10.71 -2.14 47.66
CA GLY A 287 -10.28 -3.16 48.64
C GLY A 287 -10.94 -3.07 50.02
N LEU A 288 -11.95 -2.22 50.23
CA LEU A 288 -12.74 -2.21 51.47
C LEU A 288 -13.91 -3.20 51.33
N PRO A 289 -14.21 -4.06 52.34
CA PRO A 289 -15.31 -5.02 52.21
C PRO A 289 -16.65 -4.31 52.02
N GLN A 290 -17.32 -4.56 50.89
CA GLN A 290 -18.60 -3.91 50.51
C GLN A 290 -19.66 -4.03 51.63
N ASN A 291 -19.66 -5.18 52.32
CA ASN A 291 -20.59 -5.52 53.40
C ASN A 291 -20.64 -4.51 54.57
N LEU A 292 -19.55 -3.78 54.88
CA LEU A 292 -19.53 -2.90 56.06
C LEU A 292 -20.08 -1.49 55.78
N VAL A 293 -19.88 -0.98 54.57
CA VAL A 293 -20.39 0.34 54.15
C VAL A 293 -21.88 0.22 53.84
N GLU A 294 -22.28 -0.83 53.15
CA GLU A 294 -23.67 -1.10 52.77
C GLU A 294 -24.57 -1.27 54.02
N SER A 295 -24.12 -2.03 55.02
CA SER A 295 -24.82 -2.17 56.31
C SER A 295 -25.03 -0.84 57.04
N ARG A 296 -24.02 0.05 57.05
CA ARG A 296 -24.13 1.38 57.67
C ARG A 296 -25.06 2.31 56.90
N CYS A 297 -25.02 2.28 55.57
CA CYS A 297 -25.94 3.04 54.73
C CYS A 297 -27.40 2.59 54.95
N TRP A 298 -27.67 1.29 54.94
CA TRP A 298 -29.02 0.75 55.24
C TRP A 298 -29.50 1.15 56.63
N PHE A 299 -28.65 1.06 57.66
CA PHE A 299 -29.01 1.46 59.03
C PHE A 299 -29.37 2.96 59.12
N LEU A 300 -28.59 3.84 58.49
CA LEU A 300 -28.89 5.28 58.43
C LEU A 300 -30.17 5.58 57.64
N LEU A 301 -30.43 4.85 56.56
CA LEU A 301 -31.63 4.98 55.73
C LEU A 301 -32.89 4.53 56.51
N CYS A 302 -32.79 3.44 57.28
CA CYS A 302 -33.84 3.01 58.22
C CYS A 302 -34.10 4.07 59.29
N ILE A 303 -33.06 4.63 59.93
CA ILE A 303 -33.22 5.72 60.91
C ILE A 303 -33.95 6.90 60.25
N PHE A 304 -33.51 7.34 59.07
CA PHE A 304 -34.11 8.48 58.37
C PHE A 304 -35.60 8.26 58.05
N LEU A 305 -35.96 7.06 57.58
CA LEU A 305 -37.35 6.66 57.34
C LEU A 305 -38.18 6.62 58.63
N THR A 306 -37.63 6.09 59.73
CA THR A 306 -38.33 6.09 61.03
C THR A 306 -38.52 7.51 61.58
N CYS A 307 -37.55 8.41 61.40
CA CYS A 307 -37.67 9.82 61.75
C CYS A 307 -38.72 10.52 60.88
N GLN A 308 -38.74 10.28 59.56
CA GLN A 308 -39.77 10.82 58.67
C GLN A 308 -41.18 10.32 59.02
N LEU A 309 -41.34 9.04 59.38
CA LEU A 309 -42.61 8.49 59.85
C LEU A 309 -43.04 9.09 61.20
N PHE A 310 -42.12 9.22 62.15
CA PHE A 310 -42.39 9.86 63.45
C PHE A 310 -42.79 11.33 63.30
N ILE A 311 -42.07 12.10 62.47
CA ILE A 311 -42.42 13.49 62.15
C ILE A 311 -43.80 13.57 61.48
N ASN A 312 -44.10 12.69 60.51
CA ASN A 312 -45.44 12.64 59.89
C ASN A 312 -46.55 12.13 60.83
N TYR A 313 -46.23 11.51 61.96
CA TYR A 313 -47.18 11.06 62.97
C TYR A 313 -47.42 12.11 64.07
N VAL A 314 -46.40 12.92 64.39
CA VAL A 314 -46.48 13.98 65.42
C VAL A 314 -46.98 15.32 64.86
N PHE A 315 -46.74 15.60 63.57
CA PHE A 315 -47.11 16.86 62.91
C PHE A 315 -48.26 16.71 61.90
N LYS A 316 -49.21 15.80 62.16
CA LYS A 316 -50.39 15.55 61.33
C LYS A 316 -51.62 15.26 62.18
#